data_AF-L1K1N1-F1
#
_entry.id   AF-L1K1N1-F1
#
_cell.length_a   1.000
_cell.length_b   1.000
_cell.length_c   1.000
_cell.angle_alpha   90.00
_cell.angle_beta   90.00
_cell.angle_gamma   90.00
#
_symmetry.space_group_name_H-M   'P 1'
#
loop_
_entity.id
_entity.type
_entity.pdbx_description
1 polymer ?
#
loop_
_entity_poly.entity_id
_entity_poly.type
_entity_poly.pdbx_seq_one_letter_code
_entity_poly.pdbx_strand_id
1 'polypeptide(L)'
;MEEESQQGKERGCRCGRTKCLKQYCQCFRNDIRCTSDCVCSDCHNDGKHEEKRIEAIRHIRMNNPSAFKGTALELEDQEVTTPKGGKKTVRGCRCKRSKCQKKYCECFSAGIPCTSNCVCTDCAN
;
A
#
# COMPACT_ATOMS: atom_id res chain seq x y z
N MET A 1 -19.67 -23.59 30.97
CA MET A 1 -18.86 -22.52 31.57
C MET A 1 -18.27 -21.76 30.42
N GLU A 2 -18.83 -20.59 30.16
CA GLU A 2 -18.52 -19.72 29.04
C GLU A 2 -17.10 -19.15 29.21
N GLU A 3 -16.26 -19.28 28.20
CA GLU A 3 -15.07 -18.42 28.06
C GLU A 3 -15.41 -17.31 27.07
N GLU A 4 -16.07 -16.27 27.59
CA GLU A 4 -16.17 -14.96 26.94
C GLU A 4 -14.77 -14.35 26.88
N SER A 5 -14.13 -14.43 25.70
CA SER A 5 -13.02 -13.53 25.40
C SER A 5 -13.59 -12.13 25.25
N GLN A 6 -13.43 -11.32 26.29
CA GLN A 6 -13.72 -9.88 26.29
C GLN A 6 -12.82 -9.19 25.25
N GLN A 7 -13.24 -9.19 23.98
CA GLN A 7 -12.70 -8.28 22.97
C GLN A 7 -13.35 -6.93 23.23
N GLY A 8 -12.66 -6.10 24.04
CA GLY A 8 -13.07 -4.73 24.27
C GLY A 8 -13.37 -4.06 22.93
N LYS A 9 -14.59 -3.53 22.77
CA LYS A 9 -15.02 -2.78 21.58
C LYS A 9 -13.96 -1.74 21.27
N GLU A 10 -13.08 -2.02 20.31
CA GLU A 10 -12.04 -1.08 19.90
C GLU A 10 -12.74 0.16 19.36
N ARG A 11 -12.66 1.25 20.14
CA ARG A 11 -13.23 2.55 19.77
C ARG A 11 -12.74 2.88 18.36
N GLY A 12 -13.66 3.15 17.43
CA GLY A 12 -13.32 3.52 16.06
C GLY A 12 -12.36 4.71 16.00
N CYS A 13 -11.67 4.88 14.88
CA CYS A 13 -10.63 5.89 14.76
C CYS A 13 -11.19 7.33 14.82
N ARG A 14 -10.31 8.30 15.14
CA ARG A 14 -10.65 9.74 15.25
C ARG A 14 -9.79 10.61 14.34
N CYS A 15 -9.48 10.13 13.14
CA CYS A 15 -8.55 10.79 12.23
C CYS A 15 -9.13 12.07 11.63
N GLY A 16 -8.43 13.21 11.74
CA GLY A 16 -8.88 14.48 11.15
C GLY A 16 -8.14 14.94 9.88
N ARG A 17 -6.98 14.35 9.54
CA ARG A 17 -6.09 14.86 8.47
C ARG A 17 -5.54 13.80 7.52
N THR A 18 -5.81 12.53 7.78
CA THR A 18 -5.20 11.42 7.02
C THR A 18 -6.13 10.85 5.97
N LYS A 19 -7.40 11.28 5.96
CA LYS A 19 -8.49 10.64 5.23
C LYS A 19 -8.60 9.14 5.49
N CYS A 20 -8.03 8.69 6.62
CA CYS A 20 -7.85 7.30 6.97
C CYS A 20 -7.03 6.49 5.94
N LEU A 21 -6.17 7.13 5.14
CA LEU A 21 -5.30 6.49 4.13
C LEU A 21 -3.81 6.51 4.50
N LYS A 22 -3.52 6.65 5.80
CA LYS A 22 -2.14 6.64 6.33
C LYS A 22 -2.08 5.71 7.55
N GLN A 23 -0.89 5.18 7.81
CA GLN A 23 -0.62 4.27 8.94
C GLN A 23 -0.89 4.88 10.34
N TYR A 24 -1.12 6.19 10.44
CA TYR A 24 -1.60 6.84 11.68
C TYR A 24 -3.06 6.47 12.02
N CYS A 25 -3.84 6.00 11.06
CA CYS A 25 -5.19 5.50 11.29
C CYS A 25 -5.10 4.02 11.70
N GLN A 26 -5.61 3.69 12.89
CA GLN A 26 -5.59 2.31 13.39
C GLN A 26 -6.36 1.35 12.47
N CYS A 27 -7.51 1.78 11.92
CA CYS A 27 -8.31 0.96 11.00
C CYS A 27 -7.47 0.62 9.77
N PHE A 28 -6.88 1.64 9.15
CA PHE A 28 -6.06 1.45 7.95
C PHE A 28 -4.79 0.63 8.19
N ARG A 29 -4.09 0.86 9.32
CA ARG A 29 -2.89 0.10 9.70
C ARG A 29 -3.20 -1.40 9.89
N ASN A 30 -4.37 -1.70 10.44
CA ASN A 30 -4.83 -3.07 10.69
C ASN A 30 -5.61 -3.67 9.51
N ASP A 31 -5.57 -3.04 8.32
CA ASP A 31 -6.27 -3.52 7.12
C ASP A 31 -7.80 -3.66 7.30
N ILE A 32 -8.39 -2.81 8.13
CA ILE A 32 -9.83 -2.76 8.40
C ILE A 32 -10.40 -1.46 7.85
N ARG A 33 -11.60 -1.52 7.27
CA ARG A 33 -12.34 -0.33 6.82
C ARG A 33 -12.92 0.40 8.02
N CYS A 34 -12.93 1.73 7.95
CA CYS A 34 -13.66 2.53 8.93
C CYS A 34 -15.16 2.23 8.84
N THR A 35 -15.79 2.06 10.00
CA THR A 35 -17.23 1.85 10.14
C THR A 35 -17.91 3.10 10.70
N SER A 36 -19.22 3.01 10.98
CA SER A 36 -19.98 4.04 11.69
C SER A 36 -19.47 4.33 13.10
N ASP A 37 -18.63 3.45 13.68
CA ASP A 37 -18.04 3.64 15.01
C ASP A 37 -16.85 4.61 14.99
N CYS A 38 -16.37 4.98 13.81
CA CYS A 38 -15.30 5.96 13.63
C CYS A 38 -15.84 7.39 13.63
N VAL A 39 -15.14 8.30 14.32
CA VAL A 39 -15.43 9.76 14.32
C VAL A 39 -14.39 10.53 13.51
N CYS A 40 -13.90 9.93 12.43
CA CYS A 40 -12.94 10.55 11.51
C CYS A 40 -13.61 11.55 10.55
N SER A 41 -12.84 12.52 10.06
CA SER A 41 -13.29 13.52 9.09
C SER A 41 -12.74 13.22 7.69
N ASP A 42 -13.55 13.48 6.65
CA ASP A 42 -13.19 13.25 5.23
C ASP A 42 -12.60 11.84 4.98
N CYS A 43 -13.30 10.80 5.46
CA CYS A 43 -12.83 9.43 5.40
C CYS A 43 -12.81 8.92 3.95
N HIS A 44 -11.70 8.27 3.57
CA HIS A 44 -11.57 7.53 2.31
C HIS A 44 -11.18 6.05 2.55
N ASN A 45 -11.24 5.59 3.80
CA ASN A 45 -11.13 4.17 4.16
C ASN A 45 -12.52 3.59 4.47
N ASP A 46 -13.52 3.96 3.68
CA ASP A 46 -14.94 3.70 3.90
C ASP A 46 -15.51 2.60 2.98
N GLY A 47 -14.66 1.98 2.15
CA GLY A 47 -15.05 1.00 1.13
C GLY A 47 -15.66 1.60 -0.14
N LYS A 48 -15.93 2.91 -0.17
CA LYS A 48 -16.39 3.62 -1.38
C LYS A 48 -15.23 4.17 -2.19
N HIS A 49 -14.16 4.57 -1.50
CA HIS A 49 -12.95 5.14 -2.10
C HIS A 49 -11.84 4.09 -2.31
N GLU A 50 -12.20 2.90 -2.82
CA GLU A 50 -11.26 1.77 -2.86
C GLU A 50 -10.04 2.03 -3.75
N GLU A 51 -10.19 2.75 -4.87
CA GLU A 51 -9.05 3.11 -5.73
C GLU A 51 -8.00 3.93 -4.98
N LYS A 52 -8.44 4.97 -4.26
CA LYS A 52 -7.56 5.80 -3.42
C LYS A 52 -6.93 5.00 -2.28
N ARG A 53 -7.69 4.05 -1.70
CA ARG A 53 -7.21 3.15 -0.65
C ARG A 53 -6.09 2.24 -1.18
N ILE A 54 -6.31 1.60 -2.32
CA ILE A 54 -5.33 0.73 -2.99
C ILE A 54 -4.07 1.53 -3.37
N GLU A 55 -4.22 2.72 -3.94
CA GLU A 55 -3.10 3.59 -4.26
C GLU A 55 -2.26 3.93 -3.02
N ALA A 56 -2.91 4.30 -1.91
CA ALA A 56 -2.24 4.59 -0.65
C ALA A 56 -1.48 3.37 -0.10
N ILE A 57 -2.07 2.17 -0.17
CA ILE A 57 -1.43 0.92 0.22
C ILE A 57 -0.16 0.69 -0.60
N ARG A 58 -0.25 0.77 -1.95
CA ARG A 58 0.90 0.61 -2.85
C ARG A 58 2.01 1.61 -2.52
N HIS A 59 1.66 2.89 -2.36
CA HIS A 59 2.62 3.92 -2.00
C HIS A 59 3.37 3.65 -0.69
N ILE A 60 2.64 3.21 0.35
CA ILE A 60 3.20 2.94 1.66
C ILE A 60 4.13 1.74 1.60
N ARG A 61 3.75 0.68 0.91
CA ARG A 61 4.54 -0.54 0.77
C ARG A 61 5.86 -0.32 0.04
N MET A 62 5.85 0.55 -0.97
CA MET A 62 7.09 0.93 -1.66
C MET A 62 8.06 1.74 -0.78
N ASN A 63 7.59 2.38 0.29
CA ASN A 63 8.44 3.11 1.24
C ASN A 63 8.83 2.25 2.44
N ASN A 64 7.94 1.38 2.90
CA ASN A 64 8.14 0.50 4.03
C ASN A 64 7.76 -0.94 3.65
N PRO A 65 8.74 -1.82 3.40
CA PRO A 65 8.50 -3.21 3.02
C PRO A 65 7.75 -4.03 4.07
N SER A 66 7.86 -3.66 5.35
CA SER A 66 7.17 -4.36 6.43
C SER A 66 5.76 -3.83 6.69
N ALA A 67 5.31 -2.81 5.95
CA ALA A 67 3.95 -2.32 6.08
C ALA A 67 2.96 -3.41 5.67
N PHE A 68 1.94 -3.60 6.50
CA PHE A 68 0.88 -4.60 6.30
C PHE A 68 1.36 -6.06 6.34
N LYS A 69 2.54 -6.34 6.92
CA LYS A 69 3.00 -7.72 7.15
C LYS A 69 1.98 -8.49 7.99
N GLY A 70 1.59 -9.67 7.54
CA GLY A 70 0.59 -10.50 8.21
C GLY A 70 -0.86 -10.08 7.98
N THR A 71 -1.15 -9.19 7.02
CA THR A 71 -2.52 -8.89 6.58
C THR A 71 -2.75 -9.37 5.14
N ALA A 72 -4.00 -9.33 4.68
CA ALA A 72 -4.37 -9.69 3.30
C ALA A 72 -3.75 -8.75 2.24
N LEU A 73 -3.12 -7.64 2.65
CA LEU A 73 -2.44 -6.68 1.79
C LEU A 73 -0.95 -6.95 1.66
N GLU A 74 -0.43 -8.04 2.22
CA GLU A 74 0.91 -8.52 1.94
C GLU A 74 1.00 -8.94 0.46
N LEU A 75 2.07 -8.52 -0.25
CA LEU A 75 2.37 -8.96 -1.63
C LEU A 75 3.83 -9.37 -1.63
N GLU A 76 4.14 -10.33 -2.49
CA GLU A 76 5.49 -10.82 -2.66
C GLU A 76 6.38 -9.77 -3.33
N ASP A 77 7.60 -9.67 -2.81
CA ASP A 77 8.67 -8.88 -3.39
C ASP A 77 9.22 -9.62 -4.63
N GLN A 78 9.37 -8.93 -5.76
CA GLN A 78 9.97 -9.56 -6.95
C GLN A 78 11.49 -9.51 -6.86
N GLU A 79 12.12 -10.67 -6.70
CA GLU A 79 13.57 -10.81 -6.84
C GLU A 79 13.93 -11.00 -8.31
N VAL A 80 14.73 -10.09 -8.85
CA VAL A 80 15.19 -10.11 -10.24
C VAL A 80 16.70 -10.14 -10.30
N THR A 81 17.21 -10.96 -11.22
CA THR A 81 18.64 -10.98 -11.54
C THR A 81 18.88 -9.93 -12.62
N THR A 82 19.63 -8.89 -12.27
CA THR A 82 19.98 -7.83 -13.22
C THR A 82 20.86 -8.36 -14.36
N PRO A 83 20.97 -7.67 -15.50
CA PRO A 83 21.86 -8.06 -16.60
C PRO A 83 23.35 -8.18 -16.21
N LYS A 84 23.74 -7.63 -15.06
CA LYS A 84 25.09 -7.72 -14.49
C LYS A 84 25.27 -8.88 -13.50
N GLY A 85 24.26 -9.76 -13.36
CA GLY A 85 24.27 -10.90 -12.44
C GLY A 85 23.95 -10.56 -10.98
N GLY A 86 23.74 -9.29 -10.64
CA GLY A 86 23.35 -8.88 -9.28
C GLY A 86 21.87 -9.16 -9.02
N LYS A 87 21.54 -9.72 -7.84
CA LYS A 87 20.16 -9.86 -7.37
C LYS A 87 19.63 -8.52 -6.86
N LYS A 88 18.44 -8.11 -7.31
CA LYS A 88 17.77 -6.89 -6.87
C LYS A 88 16.31 -7.19 -6.58
N THR A 89 15.81 -6.70 -5.45
CA THR A 89 14.38 -6.70 -5.17
C THR A 89 13.72 -5.48 -5.82
N VAL A 90 12.71 -5.70 -6.65
CA VAL A 90 11.91 -4.64 -7.27
C VAL A 90 10.47 -4.73 -6.76
N ARG A 91 10.01 -3.68 -6.11
CA ARG A 91 8.66 -3.63 -5.51
C ARG A 91 7.63 -2.89 -6.36
N GLY A 92 8.11 -2.09 -7.31
CA GLY A 92 7.31 -1.24 -8.19
C GLY A 92 8.02 0.09 -8.46
N CYS A 93 7.40 1.00 -9.20
CA CYS A 93 7.95 2.33 -9.45
C CYS A 93 6.93 3.46 -9.21
N ARG A 94 7.45 4.69 -9.02
CA ARG A 94 6.69 5.94 -8.79
C ARG A 94 7.00 6.97 -9.88
N CYS A 95 7.31 6.51 -11.07
CA CYS A 95 7.75 7.38 -12.15
C CYS A 95 6.66 8.35 -12.57
N LYS A 96 7.00 9.65 -12.62
CA LYS A 96 6.07 10.70 -13.07
C LYS A 96 6.36 11.24 -14.47
N ARG A 97 7.63 11.15 -14.91
CA ARG A 97 8.13 11.86 -16.11
C ARG A 97 8.83 10.94 -17.10
N SER A 98 9.31 9.78 -16.67
CA SER A 98 10.08 8.88 -17.53
C SER A 98 9.20 8.00 -18.42
N LYS A 99 7.87 8.00 -18.22
CA LYS A 99 6.94 7.01 -18.79
C LYS A 99 7.41 5.57 -18.57
N CYS A 100 8.23 5.36 -17.54
CA CYS A 100 8.92 4.12 -17.25
C CYS A 100 9.89 3.63 -18.34
N GLN A 101 10.26 4.42 -19.34
CA GLN A 101 11.12 4.01 -20.47
C GLN A 101 12.60 4.40 -20.30
N LYS A 102 13.01 4.79 -19.09
CA LYS A 102 14.38 5.26 -18.78
C LYS A 102 14.89 4.55 -17.55
N LYS A 103 16.21 4.41 -17.42
CA LYS A 103 16.89 3.78 -16.26
C LYS A 103 16.62 4.46 -14.90
N TYR A 104 15.95 5.61 -14.88
CA TYR A 104 15.37 6.20 -13.66
C TYR A 104 14.23 5.36 -13.06
N CYS A 105 13.56 4.54 -13.88
CA CYS A 105 12.56 3.58 -13.44
C CYS A 105 13.25 2.30 -12.98
N GLU A 106 12.91 1.82 -11.79
CA GLU A 106 13.47 0.58 -11.26
C GLU A 106 13.05 -0.66 -12.05
N CYS A 107 11.79 -0.70 -12.52
CA CYS A 107 11.27 -1.79 -13.36
C CYS A 107 12.06 -1.87 -14.67
N PHE A 108 12.18 -0.75 -15.38
CA PHE A 108 12.93 -0.67 -16.64
C PHE A 108 14.42 -0.98 -16.46
N SER A 109 15.04 -0.45 -15.39
CA SER A 109 16.45 -0.70 -15.09
C SER A 109 16.72 -2.17 -14.77
N ALA A 110 15.74 -2.86 -14.19
CA ALA A 110 15.80 -4.29 -13.91
C ALA A 110 15.35 -5.17 -15.11
N GLY A 111 14.91 -4.56 -16.21
CA GLY A 111 14.47 -5.30 -17.40
C GLY A 111 13.11 -6.00 -17.25
N ILE A 112 12.24 -5.49 -16.37
CA ILE A 112 10.89 -6.03 -16.15
C ILE A 112 9.79 -5.00 -16.48
N PRO A 113 8.61 -5.45 -16.93
CA PRO A 113 7.47 -4.57 -17.17
C PRO A 113 6.96 -3.99 -15.84
N CYS A 114 6.25 -2.86 -15.94
CA CYS A 114 5.53 -2.36 -14.77
C CYS A 114 4.34 -3.29 -14.44
N THR A 115 4.06 -3.48 -13.16
CA THR A 115 2.95 -4.32 -12.69
C THR A 115 1.91 -3.47 -11.96
N SER A 116 0.86 -4.11 -11.46
CA SER A 116 -0.14 -3.47 -10.58
C SER A 116 0.46 -2.86 -9.31
N ASN A 117 1.68 -3.21 -8.94
CA ASN A 117 2.35 -2.65 -7.76
C ASN A 117 2.93 -1.25 -8.03
N CYS A 118 3.09 -0.89 -9.31
CA CYS A 118 3.54 0.44 -9.71
C CYS A 118 2.41 1.48 -9.57
N VAL A 119 2.79 2.68 -9.17
CA VAL A 119 1.93 3.89 -9.08
C VAL A 119 2.51 5.00 -9.94
N CYS A 120 3.07 4.61 -11.09
CA CYS A 120 3.61 5.52 -12.09
C CYS A 120 2.50 6.14 -12.94
N THR A 121 2.73 7.34 -13.44
CA THR A 121 1.80 8.04 -14.35
C THR A 121 2.26 7.87 -15.80
N ASP A 122 1.31 7.70 -16.72
CA ASP A 122 1.54 7.53 -18.16
C ASP A 122 2.59 6.44 -18.47
N CYS A 123 2.43 5.26 -17.87
CA CYS A 123 3.35 4.15 -18.03
C CYS A 123 3.37 3.63 -19.48
N ALA A 124 4.57 3.46 -20.04
CA ALA A 124 4.80 2.89 -21.36
C ALA A 124 5.96 1.86 -21.36
N ASN A 125 6.15 1.18 -20.21
CA ASN A 125 7.09 0.09 -19.99
C ASN A 125 6.37 -1.23 -19.79
#